data_AF-X1PMR6-F1
#
_entry.id   AF-X1PMR6-F1
#
_cell.length_a   1.000
_cell.length_b   1.000
_cell.length_c   1.000
_cell.angle_alpha   90.00
_cell.angle_beta   90.00
_cell.angle_gamma   90.00
#
_symmetry.space_group_name_H-M   'P 1'
#
loop_
_entity.id
_entity.type
_entity.pdbx_description
1 polymer ?
#
loop_
_entity_poly.entity_id
_entity_poly.type
_entity_poly.pdbx_seq_one_letter_code
_entity_poly.pdbx_strand_id
1 'polypeptide(L)' 'MAVVMVRLLVLPHEDIIDGFKGNVDYYVHRGIPCARSWPKSPGQHRSLAVMAQWPIFSFATREWKNLSKAV' A
#
# COMPACT_ATOMS: atom_id res chain seq x y z
N MET A 1 -13.19 -8.91 -10.78
CA MET A 1 -13.25 -7.46 -11.10
C MET A 1 -11.84 -6.98 -11.33
N ALA A 2 -11.55 -6.42 -12.50
CA ALA A 2 -10.25 -5.81 -12.77
C ALA A 2 -10.03 -4.62 -11.82
N VAL A 3 -8.83 -4.46 -11.27
CA VAL A 3 -8.45 -3.28 -10.49
C VAL A 3 -8.28 -2.13 -11.47
N VAL A 4 -9.25 -1.24 -11.54
CA VAL A 4 -9.17 -0.04 -12.38
C VAL A 4 -8.46 1.05 -11.60
N MET A 5 -7.40 1.61 -12.20
CA MET A 5 -6.71 2.80 -11.69
C MET A 5 -7.37 4.04 -12.31
N VAL A 6 -7.63 5.05 -11.48
CA VAL A 6 -8.15 6.35 -11.88
C VAL A 6 -7.11 7.41 -11.60
N ARG A 7 -6.88 8.29 -12.58
CA ARG A 7 -6.01 9.46 -12.42
C ARG A 7 -6.76 10.57 -11.69
N LEU A 8 -6.09 11.21 -10.74
CA LEU A 8 -6.57 12.38 -10.02
C LEU A 8 -5.85 13.64 -10.51
N LEU A 9 -6.48 14.80 -10.32
CA LEU A 9 -5.85 16.10 -10.55
C LEU A 9 -4.87 16.44 -9.42
N VAL A 10 -5.21 16.09 -8.19
CA VAL A 10 -4.40 16.30 -6.99
C VAL A 10 -4.59 15.13 -6.01
N LEU A 11 -3.61 14.89 -5.16
CA LEU A 11 -3.72 13.93 -4.08
C LEU A 11 -4.59 14.52 -2.93
N PRO A 12 -5.53 13.78 -2.34
CA PRO A 12 -6.31 14.25 -1.19
C PRO A 12 -5.45 14.52 0.05
N HIS A 13 -6.01 15.24 1.03
CA HIS A 13 -5.38 15.43 2.33
C HIS A 13 -5.17 14.09 3.05
N GLU A 14 -4.12 13.98 3.88
CA GLU A 14 -3.72 12.75 4.56
C GLU A 14 -4.87 12.14 5.38
N ASP A 15 -5.62 12.95 6.13
CA ASP A 15 -6.77 12.49 6.91
C ASP A 15 -7.86 11.80 6.06
N ILE A 16 -8.05 12.25 4.82
CA ILE A 16 -9.00 11.62 3.88
C ILE A 16 -8.44 10.27 3.44
N ILE A 17 -7.15 10.21 3.10
CA ILE A 17 -6.47 8.97 2.68
C ILE A 17 -6.58 7.92 3.78
N ASP A 18 -6.30 8.32 5.02
CA ASP A 18 -6.37 7.44 6.19
C ASP A 18 -7.80 6.94 6.45
N GLY A 19 -8.80 7.81 6.29
CA GLY A 19 -10.21 7.44 6.44
C GLY A 19 -10.72 6.38 5.47
N PHE A 20 -10.08 6.23 4.29
CA PHE A 20 -10.44 5.24 3.27
C PHE A 20 -9.52 4.02 3.21
N LYS A 21 -8.57 3.90 4.14
CA LYS A 21 -7.65 2.77 4.20
C LYS A 21 -8.39 1.43 4.25
N GLY A 22 -8.03 0.50 3.38
CA GLY A 22 -8.72 -0.79 3.22
C GLY A 22 -9.83 -0.80 2.17
N ASN A 23 -10.29 0.37 1.71
CA ASN A 23 -11.32 0.51 0.67
C ASN A 23 -10.76 1.15 -0.61
N VAL A 24 -10.12 2.32 -0.48
CA VAL A 24 -9.51 3.06 -1.59
C VAL A 24 -8.04 3.28 -1.29
N ASP A 25 -7.20 2.96 -2.27
CA ASP A 25 -5.76 3.15 -2.19
C ASP A 25 -5.38 4.39 -3.01
N TYR A 26 -4.97 5.45 -2.31
CA TYR A 26 -4.48 6.70 -2.88
C TYR A 26 -2.95 6.68 -2.92
N TYR A 27 -2.36 6.91 -4.09
CA TYR A 27 -0.91 6.81 -4.27
C TYR A 27 -0.42 7.69 -5.42
N VAL A 28 0.88 7.92 -5.48
CA VAL A 28 1.52 8.66 -6.57
C VAL A 28 2.25 7.66 -7.48
N HIS A 29 1.87 7.61 -8.75
CA HIS A 29 2.55 6.81 -9.77
C HIS A 29 3.26 7.72 -10.76
N ARG A 30 4.60 7.71 -10.78
CA ARG A 30 5.41 8.52 -11.69
C ARG A 30 5.02 10.02 -11.65
N GLY A 31 4.79 10.55 -10.46
CA GLY A 31 4.36 11.94 -10.24
C GLY A 31 2.88 12.21 -10.50
N ILE A 32 2.09 11.20 -10.89
CA ILE A 32 0.66 11.32 -11.15
C ILE A 32 -0.11 10.82 -9.92
N PRO A 33 -0.93 11.67 -9.29
CA PRO A 33 -1.85 11.23 -8.24
C PRO A 33 -2.88 10.25 -8.82
N CYS A 34 -3.06 9.10 -8.15
CA CYS A 34 -3.94 8.03 -8.59
C CYS A 34 -4.78 7.52 -7.41
N ALA A 35 -5.95 6.96 -7.74
CA ALA A 35 -6.77 6.16 -6.84
C ALA A 35 -7.08 4.81 -7.49
N ARG A 36 -7.18 3.76 -6.67
CA ARG A 36 -7.66 2.44 -7.09
C ARG A 36 -8.43 1.77 -5.96
N SER A 37 -9.17 0.71 -6.27
CA SER A 37 -9.71 -0.17 -5.25
C SER A 37 -8.58 -0.81 -4.44
N TRP A 38 -8.76 -0.90 -3.12
CA TRP A 38 -7.74 -1.48 -2.24
C TRP A 38 -7.33 -2.89 -2.71
N PRO A 39 -6.03 -3.20 -2.79
CA PRO A 39 -5.57 -4.51 -3.21
C PRO A 39 -6.14 -5.61 -2.30
N LYS A 40 -6.89 -6.55 -2.89
CA LYS A 40 -7.40 -7.72 -2.17
C LYS A 40 -6.33 -8.80 -2.14
N SER A 41 -6.23 -9.51 -1.01
CA SER A 41 -5.43 -10.74 -0.96
C SER A 41 -5.96 -11.71 -2.01
N PRO A 42 -5.11 -12.38 -2.80
CA PRO A 42 -5.54 -13.33 -3.84
C PRO A 42 -6.19 -14.60 -3.28
N GLY A 43 -6.31 -14.75 -1.96
CA GLY A 43 -7.06 -15.83 -1.30
C GLY A 43 -6.46 -17.23 -1.46
N GLN A 44 -5.34 -17.35 -2.15
CA GLN A 44 -4.62 -18.60 -2.42
C GLN A 44 -3.34 -18.68 -1.60
N HIS A 45 -2.88 -19.90 -1.34
CA HIS A 45 -1.54 -20.13 -0.80
C HIS A 45 -0.51 -19.47 -1.73
N ARG A 46 0.36 -18.65 -1.13
CA ARG A 46 1.46 -18.02 -1.86
C ARG A 46 2.52 -19.06 -2.16
N SER A 47 3.31 -18.83 -3.20
CA SER A 47 4.44 -19.72 -3.51
C SER A 47 5.44 -19.76 -2.36
N LEU A 48 6.13 -20.88 -2.21
CA LEU A 48 7.16 -21.05 -1.17
C LEU A 48 8.23 -19.94 -1.23
N ALA A 49 8.59 -19.49 -2.43
CA ALA A 49 9.52 -18.39 -2.64
C ALA A 49 9.02 -17.06 -2.04
N VAL A 50 7.71 -16.76 -2.15
CA VAL A 50 7.11 -15.56 -1.54
C VAL A 50 7.04 -15.71 -0.02
N MET A 51 6.67 -16.89 0.47
CA MET A 51 6.57 -17.14 1.91
C MET A 51 7.92 -17.05 2.63
N ALA A 52 9.00 -17.51 1.98
CA ALA A 52 10.36 -17.40 2.51
C ALA A 52 10.80 -15.95 2.77
N GLN A 53 10.20 -14.96 2.10
CA GLN A 53 10.50 -13.54 2.28
C GLN A 53 9.74 -12.89 3.44
N TRP A 54 8.68 -13.53 3.96
CA TRP A 54 7.82 -12.96 5.00
C TRP A 54 8.56 -12.59 6.30
N PRO A 55 9.55 -13.35 6.79
CA PRO A 55 10.29 -12.96 8.00
C PRO A 55 10.99 -11.61 7.86
N ILE A 56 11.60 -11.33 6.70
CA ILE A 56 12.29 -10.07 6.42
C ILE A 56 11.29 -8.91 6.41
N PHE A 57 10.17 -9.09 5.73
CA PHE A 57 9.10 -8.08 5.68
C PHE A 57 8.49 -7.83 7.06
N SER A 58 8.27 -8.89 7.85
CA SER A 58 7.71 -8.79 9.20
C SER A 58 8.65 -8.04 10.14
N PHE A 59 9.96 -8.34 10.06
CA PHE A 59 10.98 -7.60 10.78
C PHE A 59 10.98 -6.12 10.41
N ALA A 60 11.08 -5.80 9.11
CA ALA A 60 11.11 -4.42 8.62
C ALA A 60 9.86 -3.62 9.06
N THR A 61 8.68 -4.24 8.98
CA THR A 61 7.42 -3.60 9.41
C THR A 61 7.40 -3.28 10.90
N ARG A 62 7.96 -4.18 11.73
CA ARG A 62 8.08 -3.95 13.17
C ARG A 62 9.07 -2.83 13.47
N GLU A 63 10.25 -2.89 12.88
CA GLU A 63 11.32 -1.91 13.14
C GLU A 63 11.04 -0.53 12.52
N TRP A 64 10.12 -0.43 11.55
CA TRP A 64 9.69 0.86 10.99
C TRP A 64 9.25 1.87 12.06
N LYS A 65 8.64 1.39 13.15
CA LYS A 65 8.23 2.23 14.28
C LYS A 65 9.40 2.72 15.15
N ASN A 66 10.53 2.02 15.09
CA ASN A 66 11.73 2.29 15.88
C ASN A 66 12.75 3.15 15.11
N LEU A 67 12.54 3.37 13.82
CA LEU A 67 13.36 4.29 13.03
C LEU A 67 13.06 5.73 13.49
N SER A 68 14.11 6.44 13.92
CA SER A 68 14.01 7.89 14.05
C SER A 68 13.81 8.48 12.65
N LYS A 69 13.00 9.56 12.55
CA LYS A 69 12.97 10.34 11.32
C LYS A 69 14.40 10.82 11.08
N ALA A 70 14.97 10.48 9.93
CA ALA A 70 16.16 11.16 9.46
C ALA A 70 15.81 12.65 9.37
N VAL A 71 16.56 13.47 10.12
CA VAL A 71 16.47 14.93 10.13
C VAL A 71 16.88 15.47 8.76
#